data_AF-A0A1E7IIX1-F1
#
_entry.id   AF-A0A1E7IIX1-F1
#
_cell.length_a   1.000
_cell.length_b   1.000
_cell.length_c   1.000
_cell.angle_alpha   90.00
_cell.angle_beta   90.00
_cell.angle_gamma   90.00
#
_symmetry.space_group_name_H-M   'P 1'
#
loop_
_entity.id
_entity.type
_entity.pdbx_description
1 polymer ?
#
loop_
_entity_poly.entity_id
_entity_poly.type
_entity_poly.pdbx_seq_one_letter_code
_entity_poly.pdbx_strand_id
1 'polypeptide(L)' 'MTNPVEAWNSQNPVGTAVVVTKDFGEQVPTKTRSMAQYLPSGTPVIWLDGITGCYLLERVKAEEIA' A
#
# COMPACT_ATOMS: atom_id res chain seq x y z
N MET A 1 18.07 -8.73 -5.32
CA MET A 1 16.88 -7.87 -5.53
C MET A 1 15.95 -8.13 -4.36
N THR A 2 15.56 -7.10 -3.62
CA THR A 2 14.64 -7.25 -2.48
C THR A 2 13.22 -7.37 -2.99
N ASN A 3 12.45 -8.38 -2.56
CA ASN A 3 11.05 -8.53 -2.91
C ASN A 3 10.25 -7.37 -2.26
N PRO A 4 9.70 -6.40 -3.03
CA PRO A 4 9.03 -5.23 -2.46
C PRO A 4 7.82 -5.59 -1.59
N VAL A 5 7.09 -6.66 -1.92
CA VAL A 5 5.94 -7.13 -1.13
C VAL A 5 6.39 -7.63 0.24
N GLU A 6 7.44 -8.45 0.29
CA GLU A 6 7.99 -8.97 1.55
C GLU A 6 8.59 -7.85 2.41
N ALA A 7 9.34 -6.94 1.78
CA ALA A 7 9.93 -5.79 2.47
C ALA A 7 8.88 -4.85 3.06
N TRP A 8 7.77 -4.64 2.36
CA TRP A 8 6.65 -3.85 2.87
C TRP A 8 5.97 -4.55 4.05
N ASN A 9 5.58 -5.81 3.86
CA ASN A 9 4.79 -6.56 4.83
C ASN A 9 5.55 -6.84 6.13
N SER A 10 6.88 -6.91 6.10
CA SER A 10 7.70 -7.08 7.31
C SER A 10 7.72 -5.83 8.20
N GLN A 11 7.45 -4.66 7.65
CA GLN A 11 7.50 -3.38 8.35
C GLN A 11 6.10 -2.80 8.63
N ASN A 12 5.12 -3.19 7.82
CA ASN A 12 3.79 -2.57 7.80
C ASN A 12 2.70 -3.64 7.93
N PRO A 13 2.26 -3.98 9.15
CA PRO A 13 1.13 -4.89 9.34
C PRO A 13 -0.17 -4.31 8.78
N VAL A 14 -1.20 -5.17 8.68
CA VAL A 14 -2.54 -4.72 8.30
C VAL A 14 -3.07 -3.75 9.37
N GLY A 15 -3.65 -2.63 8.92
CA GLY A 15 -4.10 -1.53 9.77
C GLY A 15 -3.11 -0.36 9.89
N THR A 16 -1.90 -0.48 9.31
CA THR A 16 -0.92 0.61 9.26
C THR A 16 -1.51 1.85 8.59
N ALA A 17 -1.32 3.01 9.23
CA ALA A 17 -1.68 4.31 8.66
C ALA A 17 -0.77 4.63 7.47
N VAL A 18 -1.39 5.02 6.37
CA VAL A 18 -0.70 5.28 5.10
C VAL A 18 -1.33 6.47 4.39
N VAL A 19 -0.55 7.10 3.52
CA VAL A 19 -1.05 8.04 2.52
C VAL A 19 -0.95 7.36 1.15
N VAL A 20 -2.05 7.37 0.40
CA VAL A 20 -2.07 6.92 -1.00
C VAL A 20 -2.16 8.12 -1.95
N THR A 21 -1.34 8.10 -2.99
CA THR A 21 -1.41 9.05 -4.10
C THR A 21 -2.32 8.50 -5.20
N LYS A 22 -3.43 9.18 -5.48
CA LYS A 22 -4.37 8.84 -6.57
C LYS A 22 -3.84 9.27 -7.93
N ASP A 23 -4.55 8.91 -9.00
CA ASP A 23 -4.13 9.10 -10.40
C ASP A 23 -3.79 10.56 -10.76
N PHE A 24 -4.51 11.52 -10.18
CA PHE A 24 -4.28 12.96 -10.41
C PHE A 24 -3.41 13.63 -9.33
N GLY A 25 -2.71 12.84 -8.51
CA GLY A 25 -1.79 13.34 -7.49
C GLY A 25 -2.43 13.71 -6.15
N GLU A 26 -3.76 13.59 -6.01
CA GLU A 26 -4.43 13.75 -4.71
C GLU A 26 -3.87 12.73 -3.70
N GLN A 27 -3.45 13.22 -2.53
CA GLN A 27 -2.98 12.39 -1.43
C GLN A 27 -4.09 12.20 -0.41
N VAL A 28 -4.40 10.93 -0.10
CA VAL A 28 -5.48 10.57 0.82
C VAL A 28 -4.92 9.73 1.97
N PRO A 29 -4.98 10.23 3.21
CA PRO A 29 -4.70 9.43 4.41
C PRO A 29 -5.74 8.32 4.57
N THR A 30 -5.29 7.11 4.86
CA THR A 30 -6.12 5.92 5.08
C THR A 30 -5.32 4.86 5.85
N LYS A 31 -5.79 3.61 5.88
CA LYS A 31 -5.13 2.45 6.48
C LYS A 31 -5.05 1.29 5.51
N THR A 32 -4.05 0.43 5.70
CA THR A 32 -3.95 -0.85 4.98
C THR A 32 -5.09 -1.78 5.41
N ARG A 33 -5.85 -2.31 4.44
CA ARG A 33 -6.92 -3.30 4.67
C ARG A 33 -6.43 -4.74 4.54
N SER A 34 -5.30 -4.93 3.86
CA SER A 34 -4.68 -6.24 3.61
C SER A 34 -3.16 -6.13 3.61
N MET A 35 -2.49 -7.28 3.61
CA MET A 35 -1.08 -7.37 3.20
C MET A 35 -0.93 -6.94 1.74
N ALA A 36 0.26 -6.45 1.38
CA ALA A 36 0.65 -6.28 -0.01
C ALA A 36 0.77 -7.64 -0.70
N GLN A 37 0.44 -7.70 -1.99
CA GLN A 37 0.46 -8.92 -2.80
C GLN A 37 0.89 -8.61 -4.24
N TYR A 38 1.29 -9.64 -4.98
CA TYR A 38 1.43 -9.54 -6.43
C TYR A 38 0.12 -9.91 -7.12
N LEU A 39 -0.28 -9.12 -8.11
CA LEU A 39 -1.24 -9.58 -9.11
C LEU A 39 -0.61 -10.70 -9.97
N PRO A 40 -1.41 -11.52 -10.67
CA PRO A 40 -0.89 -12.52 -11.62
C PRO A 40 0.05 -11.93 -12.69
N SER A 41 -0.05 -10.64 -12.98
CA SER A 41 0.85 -9.90 -13.86
C SER A 41 2.26 -9.64 -13.28
N GLY A 42 2.48 -9.93 -12.00
CA GLY A 42 3.70 -9.58 -11.28
C GLY A 42 3.72 -8.14 -10.72
N THR A 43 2.59 -7.44 -10.76
CA THR A 43 2.48 -6.07 -10.25
C THR A 43 2.20 -6.06 -8.74
N PRO A 44 3.03 -5.39 -7.91
CA PRO A 44 2.80 -5.29 -6.47
C PRO A 44 1.67 -4.31 -6.15
N VAL A 45 0.69 -4.75 -5.37
CA VAL A 45 -0.51 -3.99 -5.03
C VAL A 45 -0.90 -4.16 -3.56
N ILE A 46 -1.74 -3.27 -3.08
CA ILE A 46 -2.33 -3.32 -1.73
C ILE A 46 -3.76 -2.79 -1.72
N TRP A 47 -4.58 -3.26 -0.78
CA TRP A 47 -5.94 -2.80 -0.57
C TRP A 47 -5.99 -1.87 0.64
N LEU A 48 -6.79 -0.81 0.52
CA LEU A 48 -6.86 0.27 1.49
C LEU A 48 -8.30 0.43 1.97
N ASP A 49 -8.45 0.90 3.21
CA ASP A 49 -9.76 1.19 3.78
C ASP A 49 -10.44 2.36 3.07
N GLY A 50 -11.75 2.25 2.87
CA GLY A 50 -12.55 3.25 2.16
C GLY A 50 -12.30 3.35 0.65
N ILE A 51 -11.43 2.51 0.09
CA ILE A 51 -11.07 2.51 -1.34
C ILE A 51 -11.48 1.18 -1.99
N THR A 52 -12.17 1.29 -3.12
CA THR A 52 -12.56 0.13 -3.94
C THR A 52 -11.42 -0.24 -4.88
N GLY A 53 -11.17 -1.54 -5.02
CA GLY A 53 -10.04 -2.06 -5.79
C GLY A 53 -8.73 -2.04 -5.00
N CYS A 54 -7.63 -2.23 -5.72
CA CYS A 54 -6.27 -2.20 -5.18
C CYS A 54 -5.49 -1.04 -5.80
N TYR A 55 -4.46 -0.58 -5.10
CA TYR A 55 -3.53 0.41 -5.58
C TYR A 55 -2.14 -0.20 -5.74
N LEU A 56 -1.38 0.35 -6.70
CA LEU A 56 0.04 0.04 -6.84
C LEU A 56 0.76 0.35 -5.53
N LEU A 57 1.57 -0.60 -5.07
CA LEU A 57 2.29 -0.47 -3.80
C LEU A 57 3.18 0.78 -3.77
N GLU A 58 3.78 1.14 -4.91
CA GLU A 58 4.63 2.32 -5.07
C GLU A 58 3.92 3.66 -4.80
N ARG A 59 2.59 3.69 -4.87
CA ARG A 59 1.77 4.88 -4.62
C ARG A 59 1.35 5.01 -3.16
N VAL A 60 1.76 4.09 -2.31
CA VAL A 60 1.39 4.04 -0.89
C VAL A 60 2.64 4.27 -0.05
N LYS A 61 2.55 5.21 0.89
CA LYS A 61 3.62 5.50 1.85
C LYS A 61 3.09 5.33 3.26
N ALA A 62 3.82 4.60 4.10
CA ALA A 62 3.52 4.56 5.53
C ALA A 62 3.74 5.96 6.12
N GLU A 63 2.83 6.39 6.99
CA GLU A 63 3.06 7.59 7.80
C GLU A 63 4.14 7.26 8.82
N GLU A 64 5.19 8.09 8.90
CA GLU A 64 6.18 7.94 9.97
C GLU A 64 5.50 8.22 11.31
N ILE A 65 5.57 7.25 12.22
CA ILE A 65 5.20 7.47 13.62
C ILE A 65 6.34 8.30 14.21
N ALA A 66 6.05 9.58 14.52
CA ALA A 66 6.96 10.48 15.22
C ALA A 66 7.35 9.96 16.62
#